data_AF-A0A9N9JLH9-F1
#
_entry.id   AF-A0A9N9JLH9-F1
#
_cell.length_a   1.000
_cell.length_b   1.000
_cell.length_c   1.000
_cell.angle_alpha   90.00
_cell.angle_beta   90.00
_cell.angle_gamma   90.00
#
_symmetry.space_group_name_H-M   'P 1'
#
loop_
_entity.id
_entity.type
_entity.pdbx_description
1 polymer ?
#
loop_
_entity_poly.entity_id
_entity_poly.type
_entity_poly.pdbx_seq_one_letter_code
_entity_poly.pdbx_strand_id
1 'polypeptide(L)'
;MAQEIFNGLKNHQKTGTRHIIFDGLKNHQKNNNPRYEVDIRWNIKQNNSQQQNDSQSSPFSFSDGVLSIYFTSEELKGELDLKPFPNLRKITFQNNVQFDNLESIDLSKNENLCKIVMEQTDYQWNPFFHNYNFILLIKEMQIEDRKLEQLETEIAELRQSLNYKDQIITELNKKAQQTPTLSQFRELNNIALGRTDINFNKLMQEIKRLKLKDFNPYFQEQKNTFEQLTATAKNKAGDSLKSILDLFLQTSRQIIESEDKSNNYDSFVQGQLQGQLNTCRTLLQTKFTPEELRSLLDKQKGLRKLEKHS
;
A
#
# COMPACT_ATOMS: atom_id res chain seq x y z
N MET A 1 17.56 44.35 9.25
CA MET A 1 17.07 45.39 8.31
C MET A 1 16.55 44.81 6.99
N ALA A 2 17.03 43.64 6.55
CA ALA A 2 16.38 42.84 5.51
C ALA A 2 14.91 42.47 5.85
N GLN A 3 14.57 42.35 7.14
CA GLN A 3 13.23 41.98 7.62
C GLN A 3 12.08 42.87 7.11
N GLU A 4 12.29 44.19 6.95
CA GLU A 4 11.23 45.12 6.53
C GLU A 4 10.98 45.06 5.01
N ILE A 5 12.02 44.79 4.22
CA ILE A 5 11.92 44.54 2.77
C ILE A 5 11.13 43.25 2.51
N PHE A 6 11.36 42.21 3.33
CA PHE A 6 10.68 40.93 3.21
C PHE A 6 9.22 40.91 3.70
N ASN A 7 8.85 41.80 4.63
CA ASN A 7 7.45 41.95 5.06
C ASN A 7 6.56 42.52 3.95
N GLY A 8 7.09 43.35 3.04
CA GLY A 8 6.39 43.79 1.82
C GLY A 8 6.11 42.64 0.84
N LEU A 9 7.06 41.70 0.70
CA LEU A 9 6.94 40.51 -0.17
C LEU A 9 5.88 39.51 0.33
N LYS A 10 5.70 39.38 1.65
CA LYS A 10 4.75 38.43 2.28
C LYS A 10 3.28 38.71 1.92
N ASN A 11 2.93 39.96 1.60
CA ASN A 11 1.57 40.34 1.24
C ASN A 11 1.21 40.07 -0.24
N HIS A 12 2.20 39.98 -1.14
CA HIS A 12 1.96 39.84 -2.59
C HIS A 12 1.92 38.38 -3.09
N GLN A 13 2.48 37.41 -2.35
CA GLN A 13 2.33 35.99 -2.69
C GLN A 13 0.91 35.44 -2.48
N LYS A 14 0.08 36.08 -1.62
CA LYS A 14 -1.32 35.67 -1.41
C LYS A 14 -2.24 36.03 -2.58
N THR A 15 -1.84 36.93 -3.48
CA THR A 15 -2.72 37.50 -4.51
C THR A 15 -2.46 37.02 -5.93
N GLY A 16 -1.57 36.05 -6.14
CA GLY A 16 -1.30 35.50 -7.49
C GLY A 16 -0.68 36.51 -8.46
N THR A 17 -0.01 37.54 -7.94
CA THR A 17 0.59 38.61 -8.74
C THR A 17 1.85 38.10 -9.44
N ARG A 18 1.89 38.20 -10.78
CA ARG A 18 2.95 37.57 -11.59
C ARG A 18 4.24 38.38 -11.69
N HIS A 19 4.24 39.68 -11.40
CA HIS A 19 5.42 40.55 -11.47
C HIS A 19 5.39 41.55 -10.30
N ILE A 20 6.52 41.75 -9.62
CA ILE A 20 6.72 42.78 -8.59
C ILE A 20 7.90 43.64 -9.06
N ILE A 21 7.69 44.95 -9.22
CA ILE A 21 8.73 45.93 -9.59
C ILE A 21 8.92 46.86 -8.38
N PHE A 22 10.18 47.13 -8.02
CA PHE A 22 10.53 48.04 -6.93
C PHE A 22 11.31 49.23 -7.50
N ASP A 23 10.88 50.45 -7.16
CA ASP A 23 11.53 51.69 -7.59
C ASP A 23 12.67 52.08 -6.63
N GLY A 24 13.82 52.50 -7.18
CA GLY A 24 14.99 52.96 -6.43
C GLY A 24 14.93 54.46 -6.05
N LEU A 25 15.61 54.83 -4.97
CA LEU A 25 15.71 56.21 -4.48
C LEU A 25 16.85 56.99 -5.17
N LYS A 26 16.60 58.28 -5.42
CA LYS A 26 17.52 59.24 -6.07
C LYS A 26 18.76 59.54 -5.22
N ASN A 27 19.94 59.53 -5.85
CA ASN A 27 21.17 60.07 -5.27
C ASN A 27 21.26 61.59 -5.47
N HIS A 28 21.45 62.36 -4.39
CA HIS A 28 21.90 63.75 -4.48
C HIS A 28 23.43 63.81 -4.38
N GLN A 29 24.08 64.20 -5.47
CA GLN A 29 25.49 64.54 -5.47
C GLN A 29 25.75 65.81 -4.65
N LYS A 30 26.60 65.71 -3.62
CA LYS A 30 27.43 66.84 -3.17
C LYS A 30 28.87 66.37 -3.04
N ASN A 31 29.75 67.10 -3.72
CA ASN A 31 31.20 66.96 -3.68
C ASN A 31 31.72 67.00 -2.24
N ASN A 32 32.36 65.91 -1.80
CA ASN A 32 33.73 65.85 -1.30
C ASN A 32 33.92 64.55 -0.49
N ASN A 33 35.02 63.85 -0.81
CA ASN A 33 35.48 62.60 -0.22
C ASN A 33 35.48 62.65 1.32
N PRO A 34 34.81 61.69 1.98
CA PRO A 34 35.58 60.58 2.58
C PRO A 34 34.94 59.21 2.31
N ARG A 35 35.72 58.14 2.48
CA ARG A 35 35.28 56.74 2.46
C ARG A 35 33.93 56.58 3.17
N TYR A 36 32.92 56.18 2.42
CA TYR A 36 31.57 55.92 2.92
C TYR A 36 31.45 54.45 3.31
N GLU A 37 31.25 54.16 4.60
CA GLU A 37 30.40 53.04 4.99
C GLU A 37 28.97 53.47 4.68
N VAL A 38 28.41 52.92 3.60
CA VAL A 38 26.99 53.11 3.29
C VAL A 38 26.23 52.00 4.01
N ASP A 39 25.71 52.29 5.21
CA ASP A 39 24.66 51.48 5.83
C ASP A 39 23.36 51.73 5.05
N ILE A 40 23.07 50.89 4.06
CA ILE A 40 21.89 51.05 3.20
C ILE A 40 20.64 50.65 4.00
N ARG A 41 20.04 51.65 4.68
CA ARG A 41 18.71 51.59 5.28
C ARG A 41 17.62 51.82 4.22
N TRP A 42 17.00 50.74 3.74
CA TRP A 42 15.85 50.83 2.85
C TRP A 42 14.57 51.11 3.64
N ASN A 43 13.96 52.28 3.43
CA ASN A 43 12.76 52.74 4.12
C ASN A 43 11.59 52.78 3.13
N ILE A 44 10.57 51.93 3.32
CA ILE A 44 9.39 51.88 2.45
C ILE A 44 8.40 52.98 2.90
N LYS A 45 8.31 54.09 2.15
CA LYS A 45 7.18 55.02 2.27
C LYS A 45 6.12 54.69 1.23
N GLN A 46 4.94 54.26 1.66
CA GLN A 46 3.75 54.31 0.82
C GLN A 46 3.22 55.74 0.79
N ASN A 47 3.40 56.44 -0.32
CA ASN A 47 2.68 57.67 -0.59
C ASN A 47 1.92 57.53 -1.91
N ASN A 48 0.59 57.58 -1.82
CA ASN A 48 -0.30 57.75 -2.95
C ASN A 48 -0.14 59.17 -3.51
N SER A 49 0.74 59.39 -4.48
CA SER A 49 0.65 60.53 -5.41
C SER A 49 1.43 60.25 -6.70
N GLN A 50 0.82 60.62 -7.83
CA GLN A 50 1.36 60.53 -9.18
C GLN A 50 2.72 61.24 -9.33
N GLN A 51 3.68 60.61 -10.02
CA GLN A 51 4.30 61.04 -11.29
C GLN A 51 5.75 60.56 -11.51
N GLN A 52 6.00 60.21 -12.78
CA GLN A 52 7.22 60.34 -13.60
C GLN A 52 8.28 59.22 -13.67
N ASN A 53 8.31 58.64 -14.87
CA ASN A 53 9.33 57.86 -15.57
C ASN A 53 10.79 58.10 -15.13
N ASP A 54 11.45 57.03 -14.68
CA ASP A 54 12.83 56.65 -15.05
C ASP A 54 12.99 55.14 -14.83
N SER A 55 13.46 54.43 -15.85
CA SER A 55 13.52 52.95 -15.91
C SER A 55 14.63 52.38 -15.03
N GLN A 56 14.41 52.23 -13.72
CA GLN A 56 15.28 51.41 -12.87
C GLN A 56 14.70 50.00 -12.75
N SER A 57 15.43 49.01 -13.28
CA SER A 57 15.08 47.60 -13.14
C SER A 57 15.25 47.15 -11.68
N SER A 58 14.25 46.46 -11.14
CA SER A 58 14.34 45.86 -9.82
C SER A 58 15.55 44.92 -9.70
N PRO A 59 16.29 44.91 -8.58
CA PRO A 59 17.46 44.04 -8.39
C PRO A 59 17.10 42.55 -8.29
N PHE A 60 15.80 42.22 -8.21
CA PHE A 60 15.32 40.84 -8.14
C PHE A 60 14.08 40.66 -9.01
N SER A 61 13.94 39.47 -9.59
CA SER A 61 12.67 39.01 -10.15
C SER A 61 12.36 37.61 -9.61
N PHE A 62 11.10 37.38 -9.23
CA PHE A 62 10.65 36.05 -8.83
C PHE A 62 9.44 35.66 -9.67
N SER A 63 9.60 34.61 -10.48
CA SER A 63 8.53 34.08 -11.33
C SER A 63 8.64 32.57 -11.44
N ASP A 64 7.52 31.86 -11.32
CA ASP A 64 7.43 30.40 -11.49
C ASP A 64 8.47 29.60 -10.68
N GLY A 65 8.76 30.03 -9.45
CA GLY A 65 9.77 29.39 -8.61
C GLY A 65 11.21 29.63 -9.07
N VAL A 66 11.45 30.64 -9.92
CA VAL A 66 12.78 31.10 -10.30
C VAL A 66 13.02 32.45 -9.66
N LEU A 67 14.05 32.55 -8.81
CA LEU A 67 14.56 33.82 -8.30
C LEU A 67 15.73 34.25 -9.17
N SER A 68 15.58 35.34 -9.91
CA SER A 68 16.67 35.97 -10.65
C SER A 68 17.17 37.18 -9.88
N ILE A 69 18.47 37.26 -9.71
CA ILE A 69 19.16 38.24 -8.88
C ILE A 69 20.08 39.03 -9.82
N TYR A 70 19.82 40.32 -9.95
CA TYR A 70 20.51 41.24 -10.84
C TYR A 70 21.26 42.25 -9.98
N PHE A 71 22.54 41.99 -9.70
CA PHE A 71 23.40 42.95 -9.01
C PHE A 71 24.60 43.32 -9.87
N THR A 72 25.08 44.54 -9.64
CA THR A 72 26.44 44.90 -10.06
C THR A 72 27.43 44.40 -9.00
N SER A 73 28.69 44.20 -9.38
CA SER A 73 29.70 43.44 -8.63
C SER A 73 29.96 43.88 -7.18
N GLU A 74 29.49 45.05 -6.74
CA GLU A 74 29.85 45.63 -5.43
C GLU A 74 28.78 45.48 -4.33
N GLU A 75 27.61 44.91 -4.63
CA GLU A 75 26.40 45.17 -3.80
C GLU A 75 25.89 43.98 -2.97
N LEU A 76 26.34 42.75 -3.19
CA LEU A 76 25.88 41.57 -2.44
C LEU A 76 26.82 41.24 -1.28
N LYS A 77 26.42 41.58 -0.05
CA LYS A 77 27.12 41.23 1.19
C LYS A 77 26.19 40.58 2.21
N GLY A 78 26.74 39.72 3.08
CA GLY A 78 26.03 39.13 4.22
C GLY A 78 25.34 37.79 3.92
N GLU A 79 24.20 37.54 4.57
CA GLU A 79 23.44 36.29 4.47
C GLU A 79 22.20 36.46 3.56
N LEU A 80 22.02 35.51 2.63
CA LEU A 80 20.84 35.45 1.78
C LEU A 80 19.80 34.47 2.38
N ASP A 81 18.78 35.00 3.06
CA ASP A 81 17.66 34.21 3.61
C ASP A 81 16.61 33.93 2.53
N LEU A 82 16.45 32.65 2.16
CA LEU A 82 15.51 32.20 1.14
C LEU A 82 14.26 31.52 1.72
N LYS A 83 14.08 31.53 3.05
CA LYS A 83 12.85 31.07 3.71
C LYS A 83 11.54 31.64 3.14
N PRO A 84 11.50 32.90 2.66
CA PRO A 84 10.28 33.47 2.07
C PRO A 84 9.84 32.84 0.73
N PHE A 85 10.66 31.97 0.12
CA PHE A 85 10.39 31.36 -1.19
C PHE A 85 10.26 29.83 -1.11
N PRO A 86 9.24 29.27 -0.42
CA PRO A 86 9.14 27.82 -0.18
C PRO A 86 9.00 26.97 -1.47
N ASN A 87 8.53 27.59 -2.56
CA ASN A 87 8.40 26.95 -3.88
C ASN A 87 9.56 27.28 -4.83
N LEU A 88 10.68 27.79 -4.32
CA LEU A 88 11.86 28.11 -5.11
C LEU A 88 12.45 26.82 -5.70
N ARG A 89 12.60 26.81 -7.01
CA ARG A 89 13.15 25.70 -7.83
C ARG A 89 14.48 26.06 -8.46
N LYS A 90 14.66 27.32 -8.85
CA LYS A 90 15.89 27.81 -9.47
C LYS A 90 16.30 29.16 -8.88
N ILE A 91 17.59 29.35 -8.63
CA ILE A 91 18.18 30.68 -8.40
C ILE A 91 19.07 31.00 -9.60
N THR A 92 18.97 32.21 -10.13
CA THR A 92 19.83 32.69 -11.22
C THR A 92 20.50 33.98 -10.77
N PHE A 93 21.82 33.98 -10.64
CA PHE A 93 22.60 35.20 -10.43
C PHE A 93 23.05 35.71 -11.79
N GLN A 94 22.72 36.97 -12.11
CA GLN A 94 23.08 37.61 -13.38
C GLN A 94 24.07 38.75 -13.14
N ASN A 95 24.89 39.07 -14.15
CA ASN A 95 25.82 40.21 -14.21
C ASN A 95 27.01 40.19 -13.23
N ASN A 96 27.96 39.26 -13.45
CA ASN A 96 29.27 39.29 -12.79
C ASN A 96 29.23 39.57 -11.27
N VAL A 97 28.22 39.04 -10.59
CA VAL A 97 28.11 39.14 -9.13
C VAL A 97 29.40 38.56 -8.54
N GLN A 98 30.20 39.42 -7.90
CA GLN A 98 31.36 38.99 -7.14
C GLN A 98 30.85 38.53 -5.78
N PHE A 99 31.06 37.25 -5.48
CA PHE A 99 30.63 36.64 -4.21
C PHE A 99 31.62 36.86 -3.08
N ASP A 100 32.61 37.73 -3.25
CA ASP A 100 33.67 37.99 -2.26
C ASP A 100 33.13 38.35 -0.86
N ASN A 101 31.89 38.83 -0.79
CA ASN A 101 31.28 39.31 0.44
C ASN A 101 30.03 38.53 0.87
N LEU A 102 29.62 37.48 0.13
CA LEU A 102 28.48 36.65 0.53
C LEU A 102 28.96 35.58 1.51
N GLU A 103 28.47 35.65 2.75
CA GLU A 103 28.94 34.77 3.83
C GLU A 103 28.26 33.40 3.78
N SER A 104 26.96 33.38 3.51
CA SER A 104 26.15 32.16 3.50
C SER A 104 24.84 32.33 2.71
N ILE A 105 24.26 31.19 2.31
CA ILE A 105 22.92 31.11 1.74
C ILE A 105 22.16 30.04 2.53
N ASP A 106 21.08 30.42 3.22
CA ASP A 106 20.22 29.47 3.93
C ASP A 106 19.18 28.86 2.98
N LEU A 107 19.36 27.57 2.66
CA LEU A 107 18.46 26.78 1.79
C LEU A 107 17.56 25.80 2.56
N SER A 108 17.57 25.86 3.90
CA SER A 108 16.91 24.87 4.76
C SER A 108 15.39 24.75 4.55
N LYS A 109 14.75 25.76 3.96
CA LYS A 109 13.29 25.79 3.72
C LYS A 109 12.90 25.75 2.24
N ASN A 110 13.85 25.51 1.33
CA ASN A 110 13.60 25.47 -0.11
C ASN A 110 13.71 24.03 -0.65
N GLU A 111 12.85 23.12 -0.17
CA GLU A 111 12.88 21.69 -0.53
C GLU A 111 12.80 21.41 -2.04
N ASN A 112 12.20 22.33 -2.79
CA ASN A 112 12.03 22.23 -4.23
C ASN A 112 13.22 22.78 -5.03
N LEU A 113 14.22 23.38 -4.38
CA LEU A 113 15.34 24.00 -5.05
C LEU A 113 16.18 22.93 -5.73
N CYS A 114 16.20 22.96 -7.05
CA CYS A 114 16.88 21.95 -7.86
C CYS A 114 18.09 22.49 -8.60
N LYS A 115 18.22 23.82 -8.73
CA LYS A 115 19.26 24.43 -9.56
C LYS A 115 19.67 25.81 -9.04
N ILE A 116 20.96 26.07 -8.96
CA ILE A 116 21.51 27.43 -8.84
C ILE A 116 22.34 27.67 -10.10
N VAL A 117 22.10 28.79 -10.77
CA VAL A 117 22.74 29.18 -12.03
C VAL A 117 23.41 30.52 -11.85
N MET A 118 24.61 30.65 -12.41
CA MET A 118 25.31 31.92 -12.52
C MET A 118 25.44 32.22 -14.01
N GLU A 119 24.67 33.19 -14.50
CA GLU A 119 24.68 33.64 -15.89
C GLU A 119 25.66 34.82 -16.01
N GLN A 120 26.84 34.55 -16.59
CA GLN A 120 27.83 35.57 -16.93
C GLN A 120 27.59 36.06 -18.36
N THR A 121 27.64 37.38 -18.55
CA THR A 121 27.40 38.05 -19.83
C THR A 121 28.67 38.42 -20.58
N ASP A 122 29.84 38.42 -19.93
CA ASP A 122 31.10 38.86 -20.54
C ASP A 122 32.19 37.78 -20.52
N TYR A 123 32.85 37.59 -21.68
CA TYR A 123 33.90 36.60 -21.94
C TYR A 123 35.23 36.82 -21.18
N GLN A 124 35.26 37.71 -20.20
CA GLN A 124 36.47 37.97 -19.42
C GLN A 124 36.46 37.11 -18.15
N TRP A 125 37.35 36.12 -18.18
CA TRP A 125 37.67 35.15 -17.15
C TRP A 125 37.62 35.73 -15.73
N ASN A 126 36.63 35.32 -14.94
CA ASN A 126 36.58 35.62 -13.52
C ASN A 126 37.18 34.43 -12.73
N PRO A 127 38.27 34.60 -11.97
CA PRO A 127 39.01 33.52 -11.32
C PRO A 127 38.28 32.82 -10.16
N PHE A 128 37.05 33.21 -9.84
CA PHE A 128 36.28 32.68 -8.70
C PHE A 128 36.07 31.17 -8.69
N PHE A 129 35.86 30.54 -9.86
CA PHE A 129 35.64 29.10 -9.90
C PHE A 129 36.92 28.27 -9.82
N HIS A 130 38.10 28.89 -9.77
CA HIS A 130 39.36 28.13 -9.77
C HIS A 130 39.73 27.58 -8.39
N ASN A 131 39.05 27.97 -7.29
CA ASN A 131 39.59 27.62 -5.98
C ASN A 131 38.64 27.17 -4.86
N TYR A 132 37.34 26.94 -5.11
CA TYR A 132 36.51 26.35 -4.05
C TYR A 132 35.54 25.30 -4.55
N ASN A 133 35.62 24.14 -3.90
CA ASN A 133 34.69 23.01 -3.90
C ASN A 133 33.28 23.43 -3.43
N PHE A 134 32.63 24.38 -4.09
CA PHE A 134 31.18 24.58 -3.95
C PHE A 134 30.45 23.53 -4.80
N ILE A 135 30.73 22.26 -4.52
CA ILE A 135 29.84 21.17 -4.90
C ILE A 135 28.63 21.28 -3.98
N LEU A 136 27.44 21.35 -4.58
CA LEU A 136 26.12 21.40 -3.95
C LEU A 136 25.95 20.30 -2.86
N LEU A 137 26.40 20.56 -1.63
CA LEU A 137 26.23 19.68 -0.47
C LEU A 137 24.77 19.61 0.03
N ILE A 138 23.88 20.43 -0.53
CA ILE A 138 22.57 20.74 0.06
C ILE A 138 21.54 19.65 -0.21
N LYS A 139 21.68 18.90 -1.31
CA LYS A 139 20.78 17.79 -1.60
C LYS A 139 21.20 16.47 -0.96
N GLU A 140 22.49 16.23 -0.75
CA GLU A 140 22.98 15.00 -0.13
C GLU A 140 22.59 14.92 1.34
N MET A 141 22.80 15.99 2.13
CA MET A 141 22.42 16.00 3.55
C MET A 141 20.91 15.81 3.77
N GLN A 142 20.04 16.45 2.96
CA GLN A 142 18.58 16.30 3.10
C GLN A 142 18.06 14.91 2.72
N ILE A 143 18.76 14.22 1.80
CA ILE A 143 18.42 12.83 1.42
C ILE A 143 18.87 11.86 2.52
N GLU A 144 20.01 12.12 3.15
CA GLU A 144 20.52 11.31 4.26
C GLU A 144 19.63 11.40 5.50
N ASP A 145 19.18 12.60 5.88
CA ASP A 145 18.27 12.79 7.02
C ASP A 145 16.94 12.05 6.85
N ARG A 146 16.35 12.08 5.64
CA ARG A 146 15.10 11.34 5.36
C ARG A 146 15.29 9.83 5.40
N LYS A 147 16.44 9.33 4.94
CA LYS A 147 16.76 7.90 5.00
C LYS A 147 16.98 7.45 6.44
N LEU A 148 17.58 8.31 7.27
CA LEU A 148 17.81 8.02 8.67
C LEU A 148 16.47 7.91 9.44
N GLU A 149 15.55 8.85 9.24
CA GLU A 149 14.22 8.82 9.88
C GLU A 149 13.40 7.58 9.47
N GLN A 150 13.48 7.18 8.20
CA GLN A 150 12.85 5.94 7.72
C GLN A 150 13.44 4.70 8.39
N LEU A 151 14.76 4.63 8.51
CA LEU A 151 15.45 3.52 9.15
C LEU A 151 15.13 3.43 10.65
N GLU A 152 15.06 4.57 11.34
CA GLU A 152 14.67 4.63 12.75
C GLU A 152 13.25 4.12 12.98
N THR A 153 12.32 4.47 12.08
CA THR A 153 10.94 3.99 12.11
C THR A 153 10.86 2.48 11.90
N GLU A 154 11.57 1.95 10.90
CA GLU A 154 11.63 0.51 10.63
C GLU A 154 12.22 -0.29 11.81
N ILE A 155 13.28 0.24 12.44
CA ILE A 155 13.87 -0.38 13.63
C ILE A 155 12.87 -0.40 14.80
N ALA A 156 12.07 0.67 14.98
CA ALA A 156 11.05 0.71 16.03
C ALA A 156 9.94 -0.33 15.80
N GLU A 157 9.46 -0.46 14.56
CA GLU A 157 8.46 -1.47 14.19
C GLU A 157 8.97 -2.91 14.38
N LEU A 158 10.22 -3.18 13.96
CA LEU A 158 10.84 -4.48 14.14
C LEU A 158 10.99 -4.84 15.63
N ARG A 159 11.38 -3.88 16.48
CA ARG A 159 11.47 -4.08 17.93
C ARG A 159 10.11 -4.39 18.55
N GLN A 160 9.05 -3.72 18.10
CA GLN A 160 7.70 -3.98 18.58
C GLN A 160 7.21 -5.38 18.17
N SER A 161 7.46 -5.78 16.91
CA SER A 161 7.12 -7.11 16.38
C SER A 161 7.85 -8.22 17.13
N LEU A 162 9.13 -8.01 17.45
CA LEU A 162 9.94 -8.97 18.20
C LEU A 162 9.42 -9.16 19.63
N ASN A 163 9.11 -8.07 20.34
CA ASN A 163 8.54 -8.12 21.68
C ASN A 163 7.17 -8.85 21.70
N TYR A 164 6.32 -8.63 20.70
CA TYR A 164 5.06 -9.35 20.57
C TYR A 164 5.27 -10.87 20.38
N LYS A 165 6.24 -11.27 19.54
CA LYS A 165 6.56 -12.69 19.34
C LYS A 165 7.11 -13.34 20.61
N ASP A 166 7.93 -12.64 21.39
CA ASP A 166 8.46 -13.15 22.66
C ASP A 166 7.34 -13.38 23.69
N GLN A 167 6.32 -12.52 23.73
CA GLN A 167 5.14 -12.72 24.55
C GLN A 167 4.38 -13.99 24.15
N ILE A 168 4.15 -14.21 22.85
CA ILE A 168 3.50 -15.43 22.35
C ILE A 168 4.30 -16.68 22.74
N ILE A 169 5.62 -16.66 22.55
CA ILE A 169 6.49 -17.79 22.91
C ILE A 169 6.38 -18.08 24.42
N THR A 170 6.36 -17.04 25.25
CA THR A 170 6.22 -17.16 26.70
C THR A 170 4.86 -17.78 27.07
N GLU A 171 3.76 -17.34 26.46
CA GLU A 171 2.44 -17.93 26.68
C GLU A 171 2.36 -19.39 26.22
N LEU A 172 2.91 -19.71 25.05
CA LEU A 172 2.95 -21.08 24.52
C LEU A 172 3.77 -22.00 25.43
N ASN A 173 4.92 -21.53 25.92
CA ASN A 173 5.74 -22.30 26.87
C ASN A 173 5.01 -22.53 28.18
N LYS A 174 4.30 -21.53 28.71
CA LYS A 174 3.45 -21.69 29.90
C LYS A 174 2.34 -22.71 29.67
N LYS A 175 1.66 -22.65 28.51
CA LYS A 175 0.64 -23.64 28.12
C LYS A 175 1.23 -25.04 27.96
N ALA A 176 2.41 -25.17 27.36
CA ALA A 176 3.09 -26.47 27.21
C ALA A 176 3.47 -27.07 28.56
N GLN A 177 3.92 -26.25 29.52
CA GLN A 177 4.21 -26.69 30.89
C GLN A 177 2.95 -27.05 31.69
N GLN A 178 1.83 -26.39 31.41
CA GLN A 178 0.52 -26.69 32.01
C GLN A 178 -0.23 -27.82 31.30
N THR A 179 0.20 -28.20 30.10
CA THR A 179 -0.41 -29.32 29.37
C THR A 179 -0.06 -30.59 30.13
N PRO A 180 -1.04 -31.44 30.47
CA PRO A 180 -0.76 -32.68 31.15
C PRO A 180 0.29 -33.46 30.36
N THR A 181 1.37 -33.84 31.03
CA THR A 181 2.41 -34.68 30.44
C THR A 181 1.79 -35.98 29.93
N LEU A 182 2.42 -36.60 28.92
CA LEU A 182 1.97 -37.89 28.38
C LEU A 182 1.74 -38.93 29.50
N SER A 183 2.51 -38.86 30.59
CA SER A 183 2.34 -39.66 31.80
C SER A 183 1.04 -39.35 32.55
N GLN A 184 0.70 -38.07 32.75
CA GLN A 184 -0.57 -37.66 33.38
C GLN A 184 -1.78 -38.04 32.53
N PHE A 185 -1.69 -37.92 31.20
CA PHE A 185 -2.72 -38.43 30.30
C PHE A 185 -2.86 -39.95 30.37
N ARG A 186 -1.74 -40.67 30.43
CA ARG A 186 -1.73 -42.13 30.57
C ARG A 186 -2.36 -42.56 31.91
N GLU A 187 -2.06 -41.84 32.99
CA GLU A 187 -2.63 -42.10 34.30
C GLU A 187 -4.14 -41.83 34.33
N LEU A 188 -4.58 -40.69 33.79
CA LEU A 188 -6.01 -40.38 33.62
C LEU A 188 -6.72 -41.42 32.74
N ASN A 189 -6.08 -41.87 31.66
CA ASN A 189 -6.62 -42.92 30.80
C ASN A 189 -6.74 -44.27 31.54
N ASN A 190 -5.74 -44.61 32.37
CA ASN A 190 -5.75 -45.81 33.20
C ASN A 190 -6.83 -45.76 34.29
N ILE A 191 -7.14 -44.57 34.81
CA ILE A 191 -8.22 -44.33 35.78
C ILE A 191 -9.58 -44.39 35.09
N ALA A 192 -9.75 -43.69 33.96
CA ALA A 192 -11.03 -43.57 33.25
C ALA A 192 -11.47 -44.86 32.54
N LEU A 193 -10.53 -45.63 32.00
CA LEU A 193 -10.79 -46.89 31.28
C LEU A 193 -10.44 -48.14 32.10
N GLY A 194 -10.10 -47.96 33.37
CA GLY A 194 -9.90 -49.02 34.36
C GLY A 194 -8.96 -50.12 33.90
N ARG A 195 -7.64 -49.86 33.87
CA ARG A 195 -6.54 -50.85 33.61
C ARG A 195 -6.88 -51.99 32.63
N THR A 196 -7.69 -51.74 31.62
CA THR A 196 -7.85 -52.66 30.51
C THR A 196 -6.80 -52.28 29.51
N ASP A 197 -5.82 -53.15 29.30
CA ASP A 197 -4.91 -53.03 28.17
C ASP A 197 -5.75 -53.11 26.91
N ILE A 198 -6.26 -51.96 26.44
CA ILE A 198 -6.95 -51.84 25.18
C ILE A 198 -5.93 -52.22 24.13
N ASN A 199 -6.01 -53.46 23.71
CA ASN A 199 -5.15 -53.99 22.68
C ASN A 199 -5.59 -53.35 21.36
N PHE A 200 -5.01 -52.18 21.05
CA PHE A 200 -5.30 -51.42 19.85
C PHE A 200 -5.12 -52.26 18.58
N ASN A 201 -4.20 -53.24 18.60
CA ASN A 201 -4.05 -54.16 17.47
C ASN A 201 -5.28 -55.06 17.31
N LYS A 202 -5.82 -55.59 18.41
CA LYS A 202 -7.06 -56.37 18.41
C LYS A 202 -8.26 -55.52 17.99
N LEU A 203 -8.37 -54.29 18.50
CA LEU A 203 -9.43 -53.35 18.09
C LEU A 203 -9.32 -53.01 16.61
N MET A 204 -8.12 -52.73 16.11
CA MET A 204 -7.87 -52.43 14.70
C MET A 204 -8.19 -53.63 13.80
N GLN A 205 -7.84 -54.85 14.22
CA GLN A 205 -8.21 -56.07 13.52
C GLN A 205 -9.73 -56.26 13.49
N GLU A 206 -10.42 -56.01 14.60
CA GLU A 206 -11.87 -56.14 14.68
C GLU A 206 -12.59 -55.08 13.83
N ILE A 207 -12.11 -53.84 13.82
CA ILE A 207 -12.62 -52.78 12.92
C ILE A 207 -12.43 -53.19 11.46
N LYS A 208 -11.27 -53.73 11.08
CA LYS A 208 -11.03 -54.24 9.72
C LYS A 208 -11.98 -55.39 9.39
N ARG A 209 -12.18 -56.33 10.33
CA ARG A 209 -13.10 -57.45 10.18
C ARG A 209 -14.54 -56.98 9.98
N LEU A 210 -15.01 -56.04 10.78
CA LEU A 210 -16.35 -55.45 10.68
C LEU A 210 -16.53 -54.71 9.35
N LYS A 211 -15.54 -53.93 8.92
CA LYS A 211 -15.55 -53.28 7.59
C LYS A 211 -15.68 -54.28 6.45
N LEU A 212 -14.90 -55.36 6.48
CA LEU A 212 -14.89 -56.36 5.40
C LEU A 212 -16.13 -57.26 5.42
N LYS A 213 -16.55 -57.71 6.60
CA LYS A 213 -17.62 -58.70 6.74
C LYS A 213 -19.02 -58.08 6.70
N ASP A 214 -19.19 -56.92 7.32
CA ASP A 214 -20.52 -56.39 7.57
C ASP A 214 -20.79 -55.14 6.71
N PHE A 215 -19.80 -54.24 6.60
CA PHE A 215 -19.98 -53.01 5.84
C PHE A 215 -19.88 -53.21 4.32
N ASN A 216 -18.86 -53.93 3.83
CA ASN A 216 -18.63 -54.07 2.38
C ASN A 216 -19.79 -54.80 1.67
N PRO A 217 -20.33 -55.94 2.18
CA PRO A 217 -21.50 -56.57 1.55
C PRO A 217 -22.71 -55.65 1.50
N TYR A 218 -22.97 -54.91 2.58
CA TYR A 218 -24.05 -53.92 2.62
C TYR A 218 -23.84 -52.80 1.59
N PHE A 219 -22.63 -52.27 1.46
CA PHE A 219 -22.32 -51.26 0.44
C PHE A 219 -22.56 -51.79 -0.98
N GLN A 220 -22.10 -53.01 -1.29
CA GLN A 220 -22.33 -53.62 -2.59
C GLN A 220 -23.82 -53.85 -2.88
N GLU A 221 -24.59 -54.28 -1.88
CA GLU A 221 -26.04 -54.44 -1.99
C GLU A 221 -26.73 -53.11 -2.33
N GLN A 222 -26.39 -52.03 -1.61
CA GLN A 222 -26.94 -50.69 -1.89
C GLN A 222 -26.53 -50.17 -3.28
N LYS A 223 -25.29 -50.45 -3.70
CA LYS A 223 -24.80 -50.08 -5.05
C LYS A 223 -25.58 -50.81 -6.14
N ASN A 224 -25.72 -52.12 -6.03
CA ASN A 224 -26.47 -52.95 -6.99
C ASN A 224 -27.94 -52.50 -7.07
N THR A 225 -28.55 -52.19 -5.92
CA THR A 225 -29.93 -51.68 -5.85
C THR A 225 -30.08 -50.35 -6.60
N PHE A 226 -29.12 -49.44 -6.43
CA PHE A 226 -29.13 -48.15 -7.12
C PHE A 226 -28.90 -48.29 -8.63
N GLU A 227 -28.02 -49.19 -9.05
CA GLU A 227 -27.80 -49.50 -10.47
C GLU A 227 -29.06 -50.06 -11.14
N GLN A 228 -29.77 -50.96 -10.46
CA GLN A 228 -31.07 -51.48 -10.92
C GLN A 228 -32.13 -50.39 -11.02
N LEU A 229 -32.26 -49.53 -10.01
CA LEU A 229 -33.18 -48.40 -10.04
C LEU A 229 -32.88 -47.45 -11.20
N THR A 230 -31.60 -47.18 -11.45
CA THR A 230 -31.14 -46.35 -12.57
C THR A 230 -31.47 -47.00 -13.91
N ALA A 231 -31.25 -48.30 -14.06
CA ALA A 231 -31.58 -49.03 -15.28
C ALA A 231 -33.09 -49.02 -15.57
N THR A 232 -33.92 -49.30 -14.55
CA THR A 232 -35.38 -49.22 -14.66
C THR A 232 -35.84 -47.81 -15.01
N ALA A 233 -35.25 -46.78 -14.39
CA ALA A 233 -35.56 -45.40 -14.71
C ALA A 233 -35.17 -45.07 -16.16
N LYS A 234 -33.98 -45.46 -16.63
CA LYS A 234 -33.58 -45.26 -18.03
C LYS A 234 -34.53 -45.93 -19.03
N ASN A 235 -34.98 -47.14 -18.73
CA ASN A 235 -35.96 -47.83 -19.55
C ASN A 235 -37.31 -47.11 -19.56
N LYS A 236 -37.76 -46.57 -18.42
CA LYS A 236 -39.00 -45.78 -18.30
C LYS A 236 -38.91 -44.43 -19.03
N ALA A 237 -37.75 -43.78 -18.98
CA ALA A 237 -37.48 -42.52 -19.66
C ALA A 237 -37.57 -42.65 -21.18
N GLY A 238 -37.19 -43.81 -21.72
CA GLY A 238 -37.01 -44.02 -23.16
C GLY A 238 -35.84 -43.19 -23.71
N ASP A 239 -35.57 -43.34 -25.01
CA ASP A 239 -34.41 -42.70 -25.66
C ASP A 239 -34.46 -41.17 -25.60
N SER A 240 -35.66 -40.59 -25.58
CA SER A 240 -35.86 -39.13 -25.59
C SER A 240 -35.47 -38.44 -24.28
N LEU A 241 -35.58 -39.11 -23.13
CA LEU A 241 -35.29 -38.53 -21.81
C LEU A 241 -34.10 -39.17 -21.10
N LYS A 242 -33.50 -40.23 -21.67
CA LYS A 242 -32.36 -40.94 -21.08
C LYS A 242 -31.17 -40.02 -20.79
N SER A 243 -30.84 -39.14 -21.73
CA SER A 243 -29.75 -38.15 -21.57
C SER A 243 -30.06 -37.12 -20.48
N ILE A 244 -31.33 -36.72 -20.34
CA ILE A 244 -31.78 -35.79 -19.30
C ILE A 244 -31.72 -36.46 -17.92
N LEU A 245 -32.07 -37.75 -17.82
CA LEU A 245 -31.92 -38.52 -16.59
C LEU A 245 -30.44 -38.70 -16.20
N ASP A 246 -29.56 -38.95 -17.16
CA ASP A 246 -28.12 -39.02 -16.92
C ASP A 246 -27.58 -37.68 -16.42
N LEU A 247 -27.99 -36.56 -17.05
CA LEU A 247 -27.63 -35.22 -16.61
C LEU A 247 -28.18 -34.92 -15.20
N PHE A 248 -29.43 -35.30 -14.90
CA PHE A 248 -30.03 -35.14 -13.57
C PHE A 248 -29.22 -35.82 -12.47
N LEU A 249 -28.82 -37.08 -12.69
CA LEU A 249 -27.99 -37.82 -11.74
C LEU A 249 -26.56 -37.26 -11.64
N GLN A 250 -26.01 -36.77 -12.74
CA GLN A 250 -24.68 -36.15 -12.75
C GLN A 250 -24.67 -34.81 -12.00
N THR A 251 -25.64 -33.93 -12.26
CA THR A 251 -25.76 -32.65 -11.57
C THR A 251 -25.98 -32.85 -10.07
N SER A 252 -26.82 -33.80 -9.66
CA SER A 252 -26.99 -34.12 -8.24
C SER A 252 -25.70 -34.63 -7.60
N ARG A 253 -24.92 -35.44 -8.33
CA ARG A 253 -23.61 -35.91 -7.86
C ARG A 253 -22.65 -34.73 -7.60
N GLN A 254 -22.58 -33.78 -8.52
CA GLN A 254 -21.73 -32.60 -8.37
C GLN A 254 -22.12 -31.74 -7.17
N ILE A 255 -23.42 -31.58 -6.91
CA ILE A 255 -23.92 -30.88 -5.71
C ILE A 255 -23.50 -31.60 -4.43
N ILE A 256 -23.61 -32.94 -4.38
CA ILE A 256 -23.19 -33.72 -3.21
C ILE A 256 -21.67 -33.59 -2.97
N GLU A 257 -20.87 -33.69 -4.03
CA GLU A 257 -19.40 -33.58 -3.95
C GLU A 257 -18.93 -32.20 -3.51
N SER A 258 -19.71 -31.17 -3.82
CA SER A 258 -19.36 -29.81 -3.50
C SER A 258 -19.81 -29.38 -2.10
N GLU A 259 -20.90 -29.94 -1.58
CA GLU A 259 -21.29 -29.85 -0.15
C GLU A 259 -20.16 -30.33 0.79
N ASP A 260 -19.35 -31.30 0.35
CA ASP A 260 -18.32 -31.95 1.17
C ASP A 260 -16.99 -31.19 1.23
N LYS A 261 -16.73 -30.29 0.28
CA LYS A 261 -15.49 -29.51 0.21
C LYS A 261 -15.69 -28.21 1.01
N SER A 262 -15.81 -28.33 2.34
CA SER A 262 -15.92 -27.19 3.23
C SER A 262 -14.62 -26.37 3.20
N ASN A 263 -14.65 -25.26 2.47
CA ASN A 263 -13.98 -23.97 2.74
C ASN A 263 -13.89 -23.24 1.41
N ASN A 264 -14.79 -22.27 1.21
CA ASN A 264 -14.92 -21.42 0.02
C ASN A 264 -15.69 -22.07 -1.16
N TYR A 265 -16.95 -22.42 -0.91
CA TYR A 265 -17.86 -22.86 -1.97
C TYR A 265 -18.55 -21.65 -2.60
N ASP A 266 -18.42 -21.49 -3.92
CA ASP A 266 -19.02 -20.38 -4.67
C ASP A 266 -20.54 -20.56 -4.73
N SER A 267 -21.25 -19.69 -4.00
CA SER A 267 -22.72 -19.63 -3.96
C SER A 267 -23.35 -19.53 -5.37
N PHE A 268 -22.62 -18.94 -6.33
CA PHE A 268 -23.07 -18.83 -7.71
C PHE A 268 -23.07 -20.19 -8.41
N VAL A 269 -22.00 -20.98 -8.28
CA VAL A 269 -21.92 -22.34 -8.83
C VAL A 269 -22.99 -23.24 -8.23
N GLN A 270 -23.27 -23.11 -6.93
CA GLN A 270 -24.38 -23.84 -6.28
C GLN A 270 -25.73 -23.48 -6.88
N GLY A 271 -26.00 -22.19 -7.06
CA GLY A 271 -27.22 -21.70 -7.68
C GLY A 271 -27.40 -22.24 -9.10
N GLN A 272 -26.33 -22.28 -9.89
CA GLN A 272 -26.36 -22.84 -11.24
C GLN A 272 -26.68 -24.34 -11.26
N LEU A 273 -25.99 -25.13 -10.43
CA LEU A 273 -26.23 -26.58 -10.34
C LEU A 273 -27.66 -26.88 -9.86
N GLN A 274 -28.15 -26.12 -8.88
CA GLN A 274 -29.53 -26.27 -8.40
C GLN A 274 -30.56 -25.90 -9.48
N GLY A 275 -30.30 -24.85 -10.26
CA GLY A 275 -31.10 -24.47 -11.42
C GLY A 275 -31.15 -25.57 -12.47
N GLN A 276 -29.99 -26.12 -12.86
CA GLN A 276 -29.90 -27.24 -13.81
C GLN A 276 -30.64 -28.49 -13.30
N LEU A 277 -30.50 -28.83 -12.02
CA LEU A 277 -31.19 -29.96 -11.40
C LEU A 277 -32.72 -29.77 -11.46
N ASN A 278 -33.20 -28.56 -11.18
CA ASN A 278 -34.62 -28.23 -11.25
C ASN A 278 -35.15 -28.30 -12.69
N THR A 279 -34.40 -27.81 -13.69
CA THR A 279 -34.79 -27.93 -15.10
C THR A 279 -34.90 -29.39 -15.52
N CYS A 280 -33.91 -30.22 -15.18
CA CYS A 280 -33.95 -31.66 -15.48
C CYS A 280 -35.14 -32.33 -14.78
N ARG A 281 -35.43 -31.97 -13.52
CA ARG A 281 -36.59 -32.48 -12.77
C ARG A 281 -37.90 -32.15 -13.49
N THR A 282 -38.10 -30.91 -13.92
CA THR A 282 -39.32 -30.50 -14.64
C THR A 282 -39.50 -31.27 -15.95
N LEU A 283 -38.41 -31.48 -16.71
CA LEU A 283 -38.47 -32.25 -17.96
C LEU A 283 -38.79 -33.73 -17.71
N LEU A 284 -38.21 -34.32 -16.66
CA LEU A 284 -38.43 -35.71 -16.28
C LEU A 284 -39.83 -35.95 -15.69
N GLN A 285 -40.47 -34.93 -15.10
CA GLN A 285 -41.84 -35.05 -14.57
C GLN A 285 -42.90 -35.40 -15.62
N THR A 286 -42.56 -35.31 -16.91
CA THR A 286 -43.40 -35.82 -18.01
C THR A 286 -43.53 -37.35 -18.02
N LYS A 287 -42.60 -38.07 -17.37
CA LYS A 287 -42.55 -39.55 -17.32
C LYS A 287 -42.39 -40.11 -15.91
N PHE A 288 -41.92 -39.32 -14.96
CA PHE A 288 -41.65 -39.73 -13.59
C PHE A 288 -42.50 -38.96 -12.60
N THR A 289 -42.89 -39.60 -11.52
CA THR A 289 -43.51 -38.88 -10.40
C THR A 289 -42.45 -38.12 -9.61
N PRO A 290 -42.82 -37.05 -8.88
CA PRO A 290 -41.91 -36.36 -7.97
C PRO A 290 -41.25 -37.30 -6.95
N GLU A 291 -41.97 -38.31 -6.47
CA GLU A 291 -41.51 -39.29 -5.50
C GLU A 291 -40.46 -40.23 -6.08
N GLU A 292 -40.64 -40.67 -7.33
CA GLU A 292 -39.65 -41.50 -8.03
C GLU A 292 -38.32 -40.77 -8.20
N LEU A 293 -38.37 -39.51 -8.65
CA LEU A 293 -37.18 -38.67 -8.80
C LEU A 293 -36.53 -38.36 -7.46
N ARG A 294 -37.32 -38.11 -6.41
CA ARG A 294 -36.81 -37.91 -5.05
C ARG A 294 -36.14 -39.17 -4.50
N SER A 295 -36.76 -40.34 -4.67
CA SER A 295 -36.21 -41.63 -4.24
C SER A 295 -34.86 -41.92 -4.90
N LEU A 296 -34.72 -41.64 -6.21
CA LEU A 296 -33.45 -41.75 -6.93
C LEU A 296 -32.35 -40.87 -6.32
N LEU A 297 -32.64 -39.59 -6.06
CA LEU A 297 -31.68 -38.67 -5.45
C LEU A 297 -31.33 -39.07 -4.01
N ASP A 298 -32.31 -39.46 -3.21
CA ASP A 298 -32.11 -39.88 -1.82
C ASP A 298 -31.24 -41.13 -1.75
N LYS A 299 -31.45 -42.10 -2.66
CA LYS A 299 -30.58 -43.29 -2.78
C LYS A 299 -29.16 -42.92 -3.23
N GLN A 300 -29.03 -42.02 -4.20
CA GLN A 300 -27.72 -41.54 -4.64
C GLN A 300 -26.94 -40.84 -3.50
N LYS A 301 -27.62 -39.98 -2.73
CA LYS A 301 -27.05 -39.30 -1.56
C LYS A 301 -26.67 -40.31 -0.46
N GLY A 302 -27.51 -41.31 -0.20
CA GLY A 302 -27.23 -42.40 0.72
C GLY A 302 -25.98 -43.20 0.30
N LEU A 303 -25.90 -43.61 -0.96
CA LEU A 303 -24.78 -44.37 -1.49
C LEU A 303 -23.45 -43.60 -1.41
N ARG A 304 -23.47 -42.30 -1.74
CA ARG A 304 -22.30 -41.41 -1.58
C ARG A 304 -21.82 -41.31 -0.14
N LYS A 305 -22.74 -41.23 0.83
CA LYS A 305 -22.37 -41.23 2.26
C LYS A 305 -21.69 -42.55 2.65
N LEU A 306 -22.21 -43.69 2.18
CA LEU A 306 -21.60 -44.99 2.45
C LEU A 306 -20.22 -45.11 1.80
N GLU A 307 -20.04 -44.63 0.58
CA GLU A 307 -18.76 -44.69 -0.14
C GLU A 307 -17.61 -44.03 0.64
N LYS A 308 -17.87 -42.94 1.39
CA LYS A 308 -16.87 -42.31 2.26
C LYS A 308 -16.37 -43.19 3.40
N HIS A 309 -17.18 -44.16 3.81
CA HIS A 309 -16.88 -45.06 4.93
C HIS A 309 -16.31 -46.40 4.49
N SER A 310 -16.39 -46.71 3.19
CA SER A 310 -15.75 -47.87 2.56
C SER A 310 -14.23 -47.71 2.62
#